data_AF-A0A7J8FGK8-F1
#
_entry.id   AF-A0A7J8FGK8-F1
#
_cell.length_a   1.000
_cell.length_b   1.000
_cell.length_c   1.000
_cell.angle_alpha   90.00
_cell.angle_beta   90.00
_cell.angle_gamma   90.00
#
_symmetry.space_group_name_H-M   'P 1'
#
loop_
_entity.id
_entity.type
_entity.pdbx_description
1 polymer ?
#
loop_
_entity_poly.entity_id
_entity_poly.type
_entity_poly.pdbx_seq_one_letter_code
_entity_poly.pdbx_strand_id
1 'polypeptide(L)'
;MVSVTRAVFGDLPLGAGTVEKFQLQSDLLRVDIISWGCTITALEVKDRQGRASDVVLGFAELEGYLQKQPYFGAVVGRVANRIAKGTFTLDGKEYKLAINKEPNSLHGGLRGFDKVLWTPRVLSNGVQFSRVSPDGEEGYPGELKVWVTYTLDGGELTVNYRAQASQTTPVNLTNHSYFNLAGQGSPNIYDHEVTIGADAFLPVDETLIPTGS
;
A
#
# COMPACT_ATOMS: atom_id res chain seq x y z
N MET A 1 -11.48 -16.35 17.15
CA MET A 1 -11.73 -16.87 15.77
C MET A 1 -11.87 -15.66 14.86
N VAL A 2 -11.22 -15.61 13.69
CA VAL A 2 -11.30 -14.41 12.84
C VAL A 2 -12.57 -14.44 11.98
N SER A 3 -13.29 -13.33 11.95
CA SER A 3 -14.44 -13.12 11.05
C SER A 3 -14.08 -12.14 9.95
N VAL A 4 -14.62 -12.37 8.75
CA VAL A 4 -14.49 -11.49 7.60
C VAL A 4 -15.87 -11.04 7.14
N THR A 5 -16.10 -9.73 7.10
CA THR A 5 -17.33 -9.15 6.54
C THR A 5 -16.97 -8.23 5.37
N ARG A 6 -17.92 -8.03 4.45
CA ARG A 6 -17.75 -7.12 3.32
C ARG A 6 -18.97 -6.21 3.15
N ALA A 7 -18.73 -5.00 2.67
CA ALA A 7 -19.77 -4.03 2.35
C ALA A 7 -19.31 -3.13 1.20
N VAL A 8 -20.25 -2.44 0.54
CA VAL A 8 -19.90 -1.36 -0.38
C VAL A 8 -19.30 -0.20 0.42
N PHE A 9 -18.18 0.34 -0.04
CA PHE A 9 -17.52 1.51 0.54
C PHE A 9 -17.82 2.79 -0.23
N GLY A 10 -17.93 2.69 -1.55
CA GLY A 10 -18.26 3.80 -2.44
C GLY A 10 -18.12 3.39 -3.90
N ASP A 11 -18.50 4.29 -4.81
CA ASP A 11 -18.40 4.09 -6.24
C ASP A 11 -17.36 5.02 -6.84
N LEU A 12 -16.52 4.50 -7.74
CA LEU A 12 -15.57 5.31 -8.47
C LEU A 12 -16.29 6.25 -9.44
N PRO A 13 -15.76 7.47 -9.67
CA PRO A 13 -16.34 8.41 -10.62
C PRO A 13 -16.53 7.81 -12.01
N LEU A 14 -17.52 8.33 -12.74
CA LEU A 14 -17.81 7.95 -14.12
C LEU A 14 -18.14 6.46 -14.32
N GLY A 15 -18.61 5.77 -13.27
CA GLY A 15 -18.98 4.36 -13.34
C GLY A 15 -17.79 3.41 -13.50
N ALA A 16 -16.59 3.83 -13.08
CA ALA A 16 -15.36 3.06 -13.23
C ALA A 16 -15.28 1.81 -12.30
N GLY A 17 -16.28 1.59 -11.46
CA GLY A 17 -16.45 0.39 -10.65
C GLY A 17 -16.80 0.70 -9.20
N THR A 18 -17.33 -0.30 -8.50
CA THR A 18 -17.66 -0.22 -7.07
C THR A 18 -16.47 -0.65 -6.22
N VAL A 19 -16.19 0.13 -5.17
CA VAL A 19 -15.19 -0.19 -4.16
C VAL A 19 -15.87 -0.90 -2.99
N GLU A 20 -15.36 -2.05 -2.62
CA GLU A 20 -15.81 -2.81 -1.43
C GLU A 20 -14.85 -2.57 -0.27
N LYS A 21 -15.37 -2.51 0.95
CA LYS A 21 -14.64 -2.60 2.21
C LYS A 21 -14.75 -4.03 2.75
N PHE A 22 -13.64 -4.54 3.26
CA PHE A 22 -13.48 -5.82 3.93
C PHE A 22 -13.03 -5.56 5.36
N GLN A 23 -13.83 -5.95 6.34
CA GLN A 23 -13.46 -5.86 7.75
C GLN A 23 -12.99 -7.24 8.23
N LEU A 24 -11.75 -7.31 8.68
CA LEU A 24 -11.18 -8.45 9.39
C LEU A 24 -11.26 -8.18 10.88
N GLN A 25 -11.82 -9.10 11.66
CA GLN A 25 -11.95 -8.92 13.09
C GLN A 25 -11.55 -10.17 13.85
N SER A 26 -10.69 -9.97 14.85
CA SER A 26 -10.32 -10.96 15.86
C SER A 26 -10.76 -10.47 17.25
N ASP A 27 -10.38 -11.21 18.29
CA ASP A 27 -10.61 -10.79 19.68
C ASP A 27 -9.71 -9.61 20.12
N LEU A 28 -8.67 -9.30 19.33
CA LEU A 28 -7.63 -8.31 19.65
C LEU A 28 -7.60 -7.11 18.69
N LEU A 29 -7.89 -7.31 17.40
CA LEU A 29 -7.79 -6.30 16.36
C LEU A 29 -9.05 -6.23 15.50
N ARG A 30 -9.30 -5.03 14.96
CA ARG A 30 -10.19 -4.81 13.81
C ARG A 30 -9.41 -4.11 12.71
N VAL A 31 -9.48 -4.62 11.49
CA VAL A 31 -8.78 -4.06 10.33
C VAL A 31 -9.77 -3.88 9.19
N ASP A 32 -9.85 -2.66 8.65
CA ASP A 32 -10.69 -2.37 7.49
C ASP A 32 -9.79 -2.17 6.26
N ILE A 33 -10.08 -2.89 5.18
CA ILE A 33 -9.31 -2.85 3.93
C ILE A 33 -10.26 -2.63 2.76
N ILE A 34 -9.94 -1.72 1.84
CA ILE A 34 -10.77 -1.47 0.64
C ILE A 34 -10.13 -2.02 -0.64
N SER A 35 -10.95 -2.37 -1.62
CA SER A 35 -10.48 -2.89 -2.93
C SER A 35 -9.80 -1.85 -3.81
N TRP A 36 -9.92 -0.56 -3.48
CA TRP A 36 -9.15 0.51 -4.11
C TRP A 36 -7.75 0.57 -3.49
N GLY A 37 -6.73 0.30 -4.30
CA GLY A 37 -5.32 0.32 -3.86
C GLY A 37 -4.96 -0.70 -2.77
N CYS A 38 -5.85 -1.67 -2.48
CA CYS A 38 -5.68 -2.61 -1.37
C CYS A 38 -5.45 -1.89 -0.02
N THR A 39 -6.14 -0.77 0.17
CA THR A 39 -5.82 0.25 1.18
C THR A 39 -6.34 -0.15 2.55
N ILE A 40 -5.47 -0.16 3.56
CA ILE A 40 -5.88 -0.25 4.97
C ILE A 40 -6.47 1.11 5.37
N THR A 41 -7.76 1.12 5.68
CA THR A 41 -8.52 2.34 6.02
C THR A 41 -8.71 2.55 7.51
N ALA A 42 -8.61 1.49 8.32
CA ALA A 42 -8.63 1.56 9.78
C ALA A 42 -7.91 0.34 10.37
N LEU A 43 -7.30 0.52 11.54
CA LEU A 43 -6.66 -0.54 12.32
C LEU A 43 -6.87 -0.22 13.79
N GLU A 44 -7.83 -0.88 14.43
CA GLU A 44 -8.13 -0.67 15.85
C GLU A 44 -7.33 -1.61 16.74
N VAL A 45 -6.64 -1.03 17.74
CA VAL A 45 -5.78 -1.75 18.69
C VAL A 45 -6.19 -1.50 20.14
N LYS A 46 -6.17 -2.58 20.93
CA LYS A 46 -6.23 -2.69 22.40
C LYS A 46 -5.19 -1.84 23.15
N ASP A 47 -5.55 -0.80 23.92
CA ASP A 47 -4.65 -0.27 24.96
C ASP A 47 -4.59 -1.20 26.22
N ARG A 48 -3.77 -0.84 27.22
CA ARG A 48 -3.64 -1.61 28.47
C ARG A 48 -4.92 -1.69 29.30
N GLN A 49 -5.87 -0.77 29.08
CA GLN A 49 -7.19 -0.73 29.73
C GLN A 49 -8.27 -1.43 28.87
N GLY A 50 -7.90 -2.00 27.72
CA GLY A 50 -8.81 -2.66 26.79
C GLY A 50 -9.56 -1.70 25.86
N ARG A 51 -9.24 -0.40 25.85
CA ARG A 51 -9.87 0.59 24.97
C ARG A 51 -9.27 0.53 23.58
N ALA A 52 -10.11 0.29 22.59
CA ALA A 52 -9.70 0.28 21.19
C ALA A 52 -9.53 1.71 20.66
N SER A 53 -8.44 1.96 19.93
CA SER A 53 -8.25 3.19 19.15
C SER A 53 -7.79 2.81 17.75
N ASP A 54 -8.28 3.52 16.74
CA ASP A 54 -7.74 3.44 15.37
C ASP A 54 -6.35 4.06 15.35
N VAL A 55 -5.33 3.28 15.01
CA VAL A 55 -3.92 3.69 15.05
C VAL A 55 -3.33 3.95 13.68
N VAL A 56 -4.14 3.96 12.60
CA VAL A 56 -3.67 4.34 11.27
C VAL A 56 -4.32 5.65 10.82
N LEU A 57 -3.58 6.43 10.03
CA LEU A 57 -4.13 7.61 9.38
C LEU A 57 -4.86 7.20 8.09
N GLY A 58 -6.04 7.76 7.88
CA GLY A 58 -6.82 7.54 6.67
C GLY A 58 -8.00 8.49 6.53
N PHE A 59 -8.96 8.08 5.70
CA PHE A 59 -10.20 8.81 5.46
C PHE A 59 -11.40 7.90 5.72
N ALA A 60 -12.50 8.51 6.17
CA ALA A 60 -13.76 7.81 6.40
C ALA A 60 -14.45 7.39 5.10
N GLU A 61 -14.22 8.12 4.00
CA GLU A 61 -14.93 7.99 2.73
C GLU A 61 -13.95 7.83 1.55
N LEU A 62 -14.42 7.27 0.43
CA LEU A 62 -13.61 6.98 -0.76
C LEU A 62 -13.00 8.25 -1.37
N GLU A 63 -13.76 9.33 -1.38
CA GLU A 63 -13.40 10.64 -1.92
C GLU A 63 -12.09 11.17 -1.30
N GLY A 64 -11.89 10.90 -0.01
CA GLY A 64 -10.66 11.24 0.70
C GLY A 64 -9.42 10.51 0.16
N TYR A 65 -9.57 9.31 -0.39
CA TYR A 65 -8.49 8.57 -1.03
C TYR A 65 -8.28 8.96 -2.50
N LEU A 66 -9.31 9.53 -3.15
CA LEU A 66 -9.26 9.98 -4.55
C LEU A 66 -8.65 11.37 -4.72
N GLN A 67 -8.71 12.22 -3.69
CA GLN A 67 -8.02 13.51 -3.70
C GLN A 67 -6.48 13.34 -3.66
N LYS A 68 -5.76 14.45 -3.82
CA LYS A 68 -4.30 14.44 -3.69
C LYS A 68 -3.90 14.20 -2.23
N GLN A 69 -3.34 13.02 -1.95
CA GLN A 69 -2.93 12.57 -0.62
C GLN A 69 -1.63 11.73 -0.69
N PRO A 70 -0.85 11.60 0.39
CA PRO A 70 0.47 10.96 0.40
C PRO A 70 0.42 9.42 0.56
N TYR A 71 -0.34 8.72 -0.29
CA TYR A 71 -0.41 7.25 -0.36
C TYR A 71 -0.96 6.54 0.90
N PHE A 72 -1.79 7.19 1.72
CA PHE A 72 -2.30 6.65 2.99
C PHE A 72 -2.79 5.20 2.88
N GLY A 73 -2.13 4.28 3.61
CA GLY A 73 -2.58 2.90 3.82
C GLY A 73 -2.52 1.98 2.60
N ALA A 74 -2.10 2.48 1.44
CA ALA A 74 -2.25 1.80 0.18
C ALA A 74 -1.09 0.84 -0.12
N VAL A 75 -1.35 -0.14 -0.98
CA VAL A 75 -0.28 -0.91 -1.63
C VAL A 75 0.39 -0.05 -2.68
N VAL A 76 1.72 0.00 -2.62
CA VAL A 76 2.55 0.76 -3.55
C VAL A 76 3.28 -0.18 -4.50
N GLY A 77 3.29 0.18 -5.78
CA GLY A 77 3.94 -0.55 -6.87
C GLY A 77 3.70 0.13 -8.22
N ARG A 78 4.34 -0.29 -9.31
CA ARG A 78 5.14 -1.52 -9.49
C ARG A 78 6.47 -1.54 -8.74
N VAL A 79 7.10 -0.38 -8.59
CA VAL A 79 8.32 -0.19 -7.80
C VAL A 79 8.08 0.89 -6.74
N ALA A 80 8.15 0.51 -5.48
CA ALA A 80 8.10 1.43 -4.35
C ALA A 80 9.38 2.27 -4.24
N ASN A 81 9.23 3.46 -3.66
CA ASN A 81 10.24 4.50 -3.55
C ASN A 81 10.67 5.06 -4.91
N ARG A 82 11.88 5.60 -5.00
CA ARG A 82 12.34 6.43 -6.11
C ARG A 82 13.16 5.64 -7.12
N ILE A 83 13.02 6.02 -8.39
CA ILE A 83 13.94 5.66 -9.48
C ILE A 83 14.54 6.97 -10.00
N ALA A 84 15.87 7.06 -9.92
CA ALA A 84 16.63 8.25 -10.29
C ALA A 84 16.33 8.65 -11.73
N LYS A 85 16.02 9.94 -11.96
CA LYS A 85 15.70 10.51 -13.29
C LYS A 85 14.54 9.81 -14.01
N GLY A 86 13.76 8.99 -13.29
CA GLY A 86 12.70 8.14 -13.85
C GLY A 86 13.18 7.27 -15.00
N THR A 87 14.39 6.75 -14.95
CA THR A 87 14.93 5.88 -16.00
C THR A 87 15.69 4.70 -15.39
N PHE A 88 15.65 3.57 -16.09
CA PHE A 88 16.51 2.42 -15.80
C PHE A 88 16.79 1.65 -17.08
N THR A 89 17.88 0.88 -17.06
CA THR A 89 18.26 -0.01 -18.16
C THR A 89 18.04 -1.45 -17.73
N LEU A 90 17.40 -2.24 -18.60
CA LEU A 90 17.17 -3.66 -18.39
C LEU A 90 17.43 -4.40 -19.69
N ASP A 91 18.27 -5.45 -19.63
CA ASP A 91 18.66 -6.25 -20.80
C ASP A 91 19.13 -5.41 -22.01
N GLY A 92 19.86 -4.32 -21.72
CA GLY A 92 20.40 -3.40 -22.73
C GLY A 92 19.40 -2.39 -23.30
N LYS A 93 18.14 -2.40 -22.86
CA LYS A 93 17.11 -1.43 -23.27
C LYS A 93 16.86 -0.40 -22.17
N GLU A 94 16.83 0.88 -22.55
CA GLU A 94 16.42 1.97 -21.66
C GLU A 94 14.90 2.06 -21.57
N TYR A 95 14.39 2.21 -20.35
CA TYR A 95 12.98 2.42 -20.02
C TYR A 95 12.80 3.77 -19.33
N LYS A 96 11.80 4.53 -19.75
CA LYS A 96 11.46 5.84 -19.17
C LYS A 96 10.13 5.76 -18.44
N LEU A 97 10.11 6.31 -17.25
CA LEU A 97 8.99 6.38 -16.32
C LEU A 97 8.51 7.82 -16.20
N ALA A 98 7.30 8.00 -15.69
CA ALA A 98 6.81 9.33 -15.37
C ALA A 98 7.64 10.00 -14.27
N ILE A 99 8.01 11.26 -14.48
CA ILE A 99 8.60 12.14 -13.46
C ILE A 99 7.47 12.77 -12.65
N ASN A 100 6.92 11.99 -11.73
CA ASN A 100 5.85 12.45 -10.83
C ASN A 100 6.40 13.09 -9.54
N LYS A 101 7.73 13.03 -9.32
CA LYS A 101 8.40 13.71 -8.22
C LYS A 101 9.78 14.20 -8.66
N GLU A 102 9.80 15.36 -9.33
CA GLU A 102 11.00 15.92 -9.95
C GLU A 102 12.26 15.85 -9.05
N PRO A 103 13.42 15.43 -9.60
CA PRO A 103 13.65 14.97 -10.98
C PRO A 103 13.39 13.46 -11.19
N ASN A 104 12.74 12.78 -10.24
CA ASN A 104 12.67 11.32 -10.15
C ASN A 104 11.27 10.76 -10.44
N SER A 105 11.20 9.45 -10.68
CA SER A 105 9.94 8.71 -10.58
C SER A 105 9.77 8.18 -9.16
N LEU A 106 8.55 8.18 -8.63
CA LEU A 106 8.23 7.82 -7.26
C LEU A 106 7.01 6.88 -7.22
N HIS A 107 7.11 5.80 -6.43
CA HIS A 107 5.98 4.96 -6.04
C HIS A 107 5.16 4.44 -7.24
N GLY A 108 5.85 3.99 -8.29
CA GLY A 108 5.22 3.38 -9.45
C GLY A 108 4.62 4.33 -10.49
N GLY A 109 4.69 5.66 -10.29
CA GLY A 109 4.32 6.64 -11.31
C GLY A 109 3.05 7.44 -11.01
N LEU A 110 2.38 7.94 -12.05
CA LEU A 110 1.23 8.83 -11.93
C LEU A 110 0.02 8.07 -11.40
N ARG A 111 -0.25 6.90 -11.96
CA ARG A 111 -1.32 5.97 -11.57
C ARG A 111 -0.74 4.63 -11.12
N GLY A 112 0.03 4.67 -10.03
CA GLY A 112 0.57 3.50 -9.34
C GLY A 112 -0.51 2.57 -8.77
N PHE A 113 -0.06 1.48 -8.16
CA PHE A 113 -0.92 0.41 -7.63
C PHE A 113 -1.87 0.87 -6.51
N ASP A 114 -1.60 2.02 -5.91
CA ASP A 114 -2.43 2.68 -4.90
C ASP A 114 -3.71 3.31 -5.48
N LYS A 115 -3.75 3.57 -6.79
CA LYS A 115 -4.82 4.34 -7.47
C LYS A 115 -5.57 3.53 -8.54
N VAL A 116 -5.72 2.24 -8.27
CA VAL A 116 -6.40 1.30 -9.16
C VAL A 116 -7.31 0.38 -8.36
N LEU A 117 -8.39 -0.06 -9.00
CA LEU A 117 -9.30 -1.03 -8.41
C LEU A 117 -8.69 -2.44 -8.53
N TRP A 118 -8.70 -3.18 -7.43
CA TRP A 118 -8.26 -4.56 -7.37
C TRP A 118 -9.44 -5.52 -7.27
N THR A 119 -9.27 -6.75 -7.77
CA THR A 119 -10.29 -7.79 -7.68
C THR A 119 -10.16 -8.52 -6.34
N PRO A 120 -11.17 -8.48 -5.45
CA PRO A 120 -11.09 -9.15 -4.16
C PRO A 120 -11.55 -10.61 -4.21
N ARG A 121 -11.01 -11.42 -3.29
CA ARG A 121 -11.45 -12.77 -2.94
C ARG A 121 -11.38 -12.94 -1.43
N VAL A 122 -12.53 -13.15 -0.79
CA VAL A 122 -12.61 -13.43 0.65
C VAL A 122 -11.97 -14.79 0.97
N LEU A 123 -11.21 -14.83 2.06
CA LEU A 123 -10.62 -16.04 2.65
C LEU A 123 -11.27 -16.33 4.01
N SER A 124 -10.94 -17.46 4.63
CA SER A 124 -11.49 -17.82 5.96
C SER A 124 -11.10 -16.84 7.07
N ASN A 125 -9.90 -16.27 7.01
CA ASN A 125 -9.34 -15.35 8.02
C ASN A 125 -8.76 -14.07 7.41
N GLY A 126 -9.22 -13.69 6.21
CA GLY A 126 -8.58 -12.63 5.44
C GLY A 126 -9.25 -12.28 4.13
N VAL A 127 -8.55 -11.50 3.33
CA VAL A 127 -8.92 -11.15 1.96
C VAL A 127 -7.68 -11.15 1.07
N GLN A 128 -7.81 -11.70 -0.13
CA GLN A 128 -6.81 -11.59 -1.17
C GLN A 128 -7.31 -10.64 -2.25
N PHE A 129 -6.45 -9.74 -2.69
CA PHE A 129 -6.66 -8.89 -3.85
C PHE A 129 -5.76 -9.36 -4.98
N SER A 130 -6.27 -9.34 -6.20
CA SER A 130 -5.50 -9.66 -7.40
C SER A 130 -5.66 -8.60 -8.48
N ARG A 131 -4.62 -8.41 -9.27
CA ARG A 131 -4.61 -7.48 -10.40
C ARG A 131 -3.61 -7.93 -11.47
N VAL A 132 -3.90 -7.57 -12.71
CA VAL A 132 -2.96 -7.61 -13.82
C VAL A 132 -2.53 -6.18 -14.14
N SER A 133 -1.24 -5.91 -14.05
CA SER A 133 -0.59 -4.69 -14.51
C SER A 133 -0.02 -4.99 -15.92
N PRO A 134 -0.62 -4.49 -17.00
CA PRO A 134 -0.22 -4.86 -18.36
C PRO A 134 1.21 -4.39 -18.70
N ASP A 135 1.76 -4.94 -19.79
CA ASP A 135 3.00 -4.43 -20.37
C ASP A 135 2.88 -2.94 -20.71
N GLY A 136 3.93 -2.17 -20.40
CA GLY A 136 3.99 -0.73 -20.60
C GLY A 136 3.23 0.11 -19.58
N GLU A 137 2.54 -0.50 -18.59
CA GLU A 137 1.88 0.26 -17.53
C GLU A 137 2.90 1.13 -16.78
N GLU A 138 2.66 2.45 -16.76
CA GLU A 138 3.56 3.47 -16.19
C GLU A 138 5.01 3.43 -16.75
N GLY A 139 5.21 2.80 -17.90
CA GLY A 139 6.51 2.66 -18.58
C GLY A 139 7.30 1.39 -18.23
N TYR A 140 6.78 0.52 -17.37
CA TYR A 140 7.45 -0.73 -16.99
C TYR A 140 7.21 -1.86 -18.02
N PRO A 141 8.23 -2.68 -18.35
CA PRO A 141 8.07 -3.81 -19.26
C PRO A 141 7.33 -4.98 -18.61
N GLY A 142 6.64 -5.77 -19.43
CA GLY A 142 6.04 -7.03 -19.07
C GLY A 142 4.70 -6.86 -18.35
N GLU A 143 3.79 -7.79 -18.64
CA GLU A 143 2.60 -7.99 -17.82
C GLU A 143 3.06 -8.51 -16.45
N LEU A 144 2.54 -7.92 -15.38
CA LEU A 144 2.75 -8.35 -14.00
C LEU A 144 1.41 -8.73 -13.37
N LYS A 145 1.23 -10.02 -13.10
CA LYS A 145 0.13 -10.54 -12.28
C LYS A 145 0.52 -10.42 -10.82
N VAL A 146 -0.33 -9.82 -10.00
CA VAL A 146 -0.03 -9.54 -8.59
C VAL A 146 -1.15 -10.05 -7.71
N TRP A 147 -0.78 -10.63 -6.57
CA TRP A 147 -1.68 -11.00 -5.49
C TRP A 147 -1.18 -10.40 -4.19
N VAL A 148 -2.05 -9.66 -3.50
CA VAL A 148 -1.82 -9.11 -2.16
C VAL A 148 -2.78 -9.81 -1.22
N THR A 149 -2.27 -10.50 -0.22
CA THR A 149 -3.10 -11.26 0.73
C THR A 149 -2.95 -10.68 2.12
N TYR A 150 -4.05 -10.23 2.70
CA TYR A 150 -4.14 -9.81 4.09
C TYR A 150 -4.80 -10.93 4.89
N THR A 151 -4.14 -11.37 5.97
CA THR A 151 -4.70 -12.34 6.91
C THR A 151 -4.53 -11.85 8.33
N LEU A 152 -5.51 -12.11 9.17
CA LEU A 152 -5.49 -11.78 10.59
C LEU A 152 -5.44 -13.07 11.41
N ASP A 153 -4.64 -13.07 12.46
CA ASP A 153 -4.65 -14.09 13.51
C ASP A 153 -4.36 -13.45 14.87
N GLY A 154 -5.35 -13.44 15.77
CA GLY A 154 -5.23 -12.73 17.04
C GLY A 154 -4.80 -11.27 16.86
N GLY A 155 -3.62 -10.93 17.35
CA GLY A 155 -3.01 -9.59 17.26
C GLY A 155 -2.07 -9.38 16.08
N GLU A 156 -2.00 -10.34 15.14
CA GLU A 156 -1.06 -10.32 14.02
C GLU A 156 -1.80 -10.10 12.70
N LEU A 157 -1.54 -8.96 12.06
CA LEU A 157 -1.92 -8.69 10.67
C LEU A 157 -0.76 -9.04 9.76
N THR A 158 -0.92 -10.05 8.92
CA THR A 158 0.08 -10.45 7.91
C THR A 158 -0.31 -9.92 6.54
N VAL A 159 0.67 -9.37 5.81
CA VAL A 159 0.54 -8.97 4.40
C VAL A 159 1.52 -9.76 3.55
N ASN A 160 1.01 -10.54 2.60
CA ASN A 160 1.82 -11.29 1.65
C ASN A 160 1.69 -10.72 0.23
N TYR A 161 2.83 -10.52 -0.43
CA TYR A 161 2.92 -10.11 -1.81
C TYR A 161 3.41 -11.27 -2.67
N ARG A 162 2.69 -11.57 -3.75
CA ARG A 162 3.15 -12.47 -4.82
C ARG A 162 3.01 -11.77 -6.14
N ALA A 163 3.98 -11.96 -7.02
CA ALA A 163 3.91 -11.46 -8.39
C ALA A 163 4.52 -12.44 -9.39
N GLN A 164 4.01 -12.41 -10.62
CA GLN A 164 4.52 -13.18 -11.75
C GLN A 164 4.59 -12.26 -12.97
N ALA A 165 5.76 -12.18 -13.59
CA ALA A 165 6.00 -11.31 -14.73
C ALA A 165 6.09 -12.13 -16.03
N SER A 166 5.57 -11.59 -17.13
CA SER A 166 5.70 -12.20 -18.47
C SER A 166 7.04 -11.86 -19.15
N GLN A 167 7.74 -10.83 -18.65
CA GLN A 167 9.08 -10.41 -19.07
C GLN A 167 9.87 -9.98 -17.83
N THR A 168 11.19 -9.91 -17.95
CA THR A 168 12.04 -9.33 -16.90
C THR A 168 11.55 -7.91 -16.58
N THR A 169 11.32 -7.60 -15.31
CA THR A 169 10.84 -6.29 -14.86
C THR A 169 11.20 -6.07 -13.40
N PRO A 170 11.54 -4.84 -12.97
CA PRO A 170 11.74 -4.55 -11.56
C PRO A 170 10.39 -4.58 -10.81
N VAL A 171 10.39 -5.18 -9.63
CA VAL A 171 9.22 -5.25 -8.74
C VAL A 171 9.66 -4.97 -7.32
N ASN A 172 9.01 -4.02 -6.66
CA ASN A 172 9.18 -3.73 -5.24
C ASN A 172 7.84 -3.27 -4.67
N LEU A 173 7.18 -4.12 -3.89
CA LEU A 173 5.84 -3.88 -3.37
C LEU A 173 5.91 -3.67 -1.86
N THR A 174 5.14 -2.70 -1.36
CA THR A 174 4.99 -2.43 0.08
C THR A 174 3.58 -1.92 0.38
N ASN A 175 3.24 -1.77 1.66
CA ASN A 175 2.08 -1.02 2.11
C ASN A 175 2.56 0.31 2.73
N HIS A 176 1.79 1.38 2.56
CA HIS A 176 2.13 2.74 2.99
C HIS A 176 1.22 3.27 4.12
N SER A 177 0.80 2.40 5.04
CA SER A 177 0.13 2.81 6.28
C SER A 177 1.00 3.72 7.13
N TYR A 178 0.39 4.80 7.62
CA TYR A 178 0.98 5.71 8.58
C TYR A 178 0.40 5.41 9.95
N PHE A 179 1.26 5.16 10.94
CA PHE A 179 0.84 4.70 12.25
C PHE A 179 0.98 5.80 13.31
N ASN A 180 -0.01 5.89 14.19
CA ASN A 180 0.06 6.60 15.45
C ASN A 180 -0.52 5.72 16.57
N LEU A 181 0.35 5.10 17.37
CA LEU A 181 -0.03 4.18 18.46
C LEU A 181 -0.78 4.88 19.60
N ALA A 182 -0.72 6.21 19.70
CA ALA A 182 -1.54 7.02 20.60
C ALA A 182 -2.95 7.28 20.04
N GLY A 183 -3.26 6.75 18.86
CA GLY A 183 -4.50 6.94 18.11
C GLY A 183 -4.36 7.97 16.99
N GLN A 184 -5.13 7.80 15.91
CA GLN A 184 -5.16 8.64 14.70
C GLN A 184 -5.37 10.14 15.00
N GLY A 185 -6.09 10.47 16.08
CA GLY A 185 -6.36 11.85 16.48
C GLY A 185 -5.22 12.54 17.23
N SER A 186 -4.14 11.82 17.59
CA SER A 186 -2.98 12.41 18.25
C SER A 186 -2.17 13.27 17.26
N PRO A 187 -1.72 14.48 17.66
CA PRO A 187 -1.13 15.45 16.74
C PRO A 187 0.29 15.09 16.28
N ASN A 188 0.99 14.17 16.96
CA ASN A 188 2.36 13.80 16.64
C ASN A 188 2.69 12.38 17.12
N ILE A 189 3.94 11.96 16.84
CA ILE A 189 4.52 10.65 17.22
C ILE A 189 5.74 10.81 18.13
N TYR A 190 5.92 11.97 18.78
CA TYR A 190 7.17 12.29 19.49
C TYR A 190 7.39 11.46 20.75
N ASP A 191 6.32 10.93 21.33
CA ASP A 191 6.37 10.04 22.50
C ASP A 191 6.55 8.57 22.13
N HIS A 192 6.67 8.24 20.83
CA HIS A 192 6.92 6.87 20.39
C HIS A 192 8.38 6.50 20.63
N GLU A 193 8.58 5.35 21.27
CA GLU A 193 9.88 4.72 21.35
C GLU A 193 10.09 3.82 20.12
N VAL A 194 11.19 4.03 19.40
CA VAL A 194 11.47 3.32 18.14
C VAL A 194 12.76 2.51 18.29
N THR A 195 12.68 1.23 17.93
CA THR A 195 13.85 0.36 17.75
C THR A 195 13.79 -0.25 16.35
N ILE A 196 14.87 -0.11 15.58
CA ILE A 196 15.02 -0.72 14.25
C ILE A 196 16.26 -1.61 14.29
N GLY A 197 16.09 -2.91 14.07
CA GLY A 197 17.20 -3.87 14.03
C GLY A 197 17.98 -3.78 12.72
N ALA A 198 18.81 -2.75 12.56
CA ALA A 198 19.66 -2.55 11.39
C ALA A 198 21.02 -1.95 11.79
N ASP A 199 22.10 -2.50 11.23
CA ASP A 199 23.47 -2.03 11.46
C ASP A 199 23.87 -0.87 10.54
N ALA A 200 23.13 -0.66 9.44
CA ALA A 200 23.42 0.33 8.41
C ALA A 200 22.13 0.98 7.89
N PHE A 201 22.28 2.17 7.30
CA PHE A 201 21.21 2.90 6.61
C PHE A 201 21.71 3.40 5.25
N LEU A 202 20.79 3.85 4.40
CA LEU A 202 21.11 4.44 3.11
C LEU A 202 21.12 5.97 3.22
N PRO A 203 22.29 6.63 3.24
CA PRO A 203 22.35 8.08 3.07
C PRO A 203 21.84 8.44 1.67
N VAL A 204 21.20 9.60 1.56
CA VAL A 204 20.58 10.07 0.32
C VAL A 204 21.09 11.44 -0.09
N ASP A 205 21.03 11.71 -1.39
CA ASP A 205 21.30 13.02 -1.97
C ASP A 205 20.13 14.01 -1.78
N GLU A 206 20.30 15.24 -2.28
CA GLU A 206 19.28 16.30 -2.22
C GLU A 206 17.97 15.96 -2.94
N THR A 207 17.98 14.95 -3.81
CA THR A 207 16.81 14.44 -4.52
C THR A 207 16.20 13.19 -3.87
N LEU A 208 16.75 12.80 -2.71
CA LEU A 208 16.39 11.64 -1.90
C LEU A 208 16.68 10.30 -2.59
N ILE A 209 17.69 10.25 -3.46
CA ILE A 209 18.22 9.02 -4.05
C ILE A 209 19.40 8.52 -3.19
N PRO A 210 19.51 7.21 -2.92
CA PRO A 210 20.68 6.67 -2.22
C PRO A 210 21.99 7.02 -2.93
N THR A 211 22.98 7.47 -2.18
CA THR A 211 24.30 7.85 -2.74
C THR A 211 25.07 6.66 -3.31
N GLY A 212 24.76 5.44 -2.86
CA GLY A 212 25.44 4.20 -3.26
C GLY A 212 26.81 3.98 -2.61
N SER A 213 27.20 4.86 -1.69
CA SER A 213 28.45 4.80 -0.90
C SER A 213 28.35 3.87 0.30
#